data_AF-A0A931XD43-F1
#
_entry.id   AF-A0A931XD43-F1
#
_cell.length_a   1.000
_cell.length_b   1.000
_cell.length_c   1.000
_cell.angle_alpha   90.00
_cell.angle_beta   90.00
_cell.angle_gamma   90.00
#
_symmetry.space_group_name_H-M   'P 1'
#
loop_
_entity.id
_entity.type
_entity.pdbx_description
1 polymer ?
#
loop_
_entity_poly.entity_id
_entity_poly.type
_entity_poly.pdbx_seq_one_letter_code
_entity_poly.pdbx_strand_id
1 'polypeptide(L)'
;MSVHECSWEQDVLDAVASRRWPARCDEALRRHVAACPVCADLVDVAGVLLEDSNAERDRLPLPPAGLVWWRAQLRAREDAARAAARPLSLAPQVALAFACAALVMGLMAVAPAVWAWVVGARSWVSAIALPAIDARAAGEAALAALANRGVQLAAAAWLVLAPVALYLALTDDR
;
A
#
# COMPACT_ATOMS: atom_id res chain seq x y z
N MET A 1 56.22 9.69 -0.60
CA MET A 1 55.47 9.85 0.67
C MET A 1 55.40 8.47 1.31
N SER A 2 56.32 8.18 2.23
CA SER A 2 56.26 6.97 3.04
C SER A 2 55.21 7.17 4.12
N VAL A 3 54.23 6.28 4.18
CA VAL A 3 53.26 6.24 5.29
C VAL A 3 54.05 5.84 6.53
N HIS A 4 54.26 6.80 7.43
CA HIS A 4 54.81 6.52 8.75
C HIS A 4 53.66 6.03 9.63
N GLU A 5 53.31 4.75 9.53
CA GLU A 5 52.34 4.13 10.43
C GLU A 5 52.90 4.14 11.84
N CYS A 6 52.30 4.97 12.71
CA CYS A 6 52.62 4.98 14.12
C CYS A 6 51.71 3.98 14.84
N SER A 7 52.28 3.01 15.56
CA SER A 7 51.49 1.99 16.26
C SER A 7 50.61 2.55 17.39
N TRP A 8 50.90 3.77 17.86
CA TRP A 8 50.17 4.47 18.94
C TRP A 8 49.12 5.45 18.39
N GLU A 9 49.05 5.63 17.07
CA GLU A 9 48.17 6.62 16.43
C GLU A 9 46.70 6.42 16.83
N GLN A 10 46.24 5.17 16.81
CA GLN A 10 44.86 4.83 17.16
C GLN A 10 44.56 5.09 18.64
N ASP A 11 45.49 4.79 19.55
CA ASP A 11 45.32 5.03 20.98
C ASP A 11 45.23 6.54 21.29
N VAL A 12 46.01 7.35 20.56
CA VAL A 12 45.98 8.82 20.65
C VAL A 12 44.66 9.36 20.08
N LEU A 13 44.23 8.87 18.92
CA LEU A 13 42.97 9.25 18.30
C LEU A 13 41.78 8.93 19.22
N ASP A 14 41.76 7.74 19.81
CA ASP A 14 40.73 7.34 20.77
C ASP A 14 40.75 8.21 22.03
N ALA A 15 41.93 8.58 22.53
CA ALA A 15 42.06 9.49 23.67
C ALA A 15 41.53 10.90 23.37
N VAL A 16 41.72 11.40 22.14
CA VAL A 16 41.21 12.69 21.69
C VAL A 16 39.70 12.63 21.44
N ALA A 17 39.22 11.63 20.68
CA ALA A 17 37.80 11.43 20.37
C ALA A 17 36.94 11.25 21.62
N SER A 18 37.48 10.55 22.62
CA SER A 18 36.84 10.35 23.93
C SER A 18 36.98 11.53 24.90
N ARG A 19 37.61 12.64 24.48
CA ARG A 19 37.81 13.86 25.28
C ARG A 19 38.56 13.60 26.59
N ARG A 20 39.49 12.66 26.56
CA ARG A 20 40.37 12.32 27.67
C ARG A 20 41.70 13.08 27.58
N TRP A 21 42.17 13.37 26.38
CA TRP A 21 43.38 14.16 26.17
C TRP A 21 43.21 15.63 26.61
N PRO A 22 44.21 16.27 27.23
CA PRO A 22 45.44 15.71 27.79
C PRO A 22 45.30 15.28 29.27
N ALA A 23 44.24 15.72 29.96
CA ALA A 23 44.14 15.65 31.41
C ALA A 23 43.86 14.24 31.98
N ARG A 24 43.23 13.36 31.19
CA ARG A 24 42.73 12.04 31.60
C ARG A 24 43.29 10.92 30.71
N CYS A 25 44.55 11.03 30.31
CA CYS A 25 45.27 10.03 29.53
C CYS A 25 46.55 9.59 30.24
N ASP A 26 47.04 8.41 29.88
CA ASP A 26 48.24 7.85 30.47
C ASP A 26 49.47 8.70 30.14
N GLU A 27 50.38 8.78 31.11
CA GLU A 27 51.62 9.54 30.98
C GLU A 27 52.51 9.01 29.83
N ALA A 28 52.47 7.71 29.54
CA ALA A 28 53.18 7.13 28.40
C ALA A 28 52.67 7.68 27.06
N LEU A 29 51.34 7.83 26.93
CA LEU A 29 50.70 8.41 25.75
C LEU A 29 51.12 9.87 25.56
N ARG A 30 51.18 10.64 26.67
CA ARG A 30 51.62 12.03 26.63
C ARG A 30 53.06 12.20 26.17
N ARG A 31 53.97 11.37 26.70
CA ARG A 31 55.37 11.37 26.27
C ARG A 31 55.53 10.95 24.81
N HIS A 32 54.71 10.00 24.34
CA HIS A 32 54.73 9.57 22.95
C HIS A 32 54.36 10.72 22.01
N VAL A 33 53.24 11.41 22.25
CA VAL A 33 52.81 12.55 21.43
C VAL A 33 53.87 13.66 21.41
N ALA A 34 54.54 13.92 22.53
CA ALA A 34 55.64 14.91 22.59
C ALA A 34 56.86 14.53 21.73
N ALA A 35 57.05 13.24 21.43
CA ALA A 35 58.19 12.73 20.67
C ALA A 35 57.84 12.33 19.22
N CYS A 36 56.57 12.15 18.90
CA CYS A 36 56.09 11.68 17.60
C CYS A 36 55.38 12.80 16.83
N PRO A 37 55.95 13.30 15.71
CA PRO A 37 55.37 14.43 14.98
C PRO A 37 54.01 14.09 14.34
N VAL A 38 53.78 12.82 13.97
CA VAL A 38 52.50 12.35 13.42
C VAL A 38 51.39 12.45 14.47
N CYS A 39 51.64 11.95 15.68
CA CYS A 39 50.67 12.00 16.76
C CYS A 39 50.48 13.42 17.32
N ALA A 40 51.50 14.27 17.25
CA ALA A 40 51.38 15.69 17.58
C ALA A 40 50.43 16.42 16.61
N ASP A 41 50.64 16.26 15.30
CA ASP A 41 49.77 16.85 14.27
C ASP A 41 48.33 16.33 14.38
N LEU A 42 48.16 15.03 14.63
CA LEU A 42 46.84 14.42 14.86
C LEU A 42 46.11 15.09 16.03
N VAL A 43 46.78 15.26 17.17
CA VAL A 43 46.20 15.90 18.35
C VAL A 43 45.80 17.35 18.07
N ASP A 44 46.63 18.09 17.33
CA ASP A 44 46.36 19.48 16.99
C ASP A 44 45.13 19.60 16.06
N VAL A 45 45.11 18.83 14.97
CA VAL A 45 44.00 18.85 14.01
C VAL A 45 42.70 18.33 14.64
N ALA A 46 42.75 17.18 15.30
CA ALA A 46 41.57 16.59 15.92
C ALA A 46 41.05 17.46 17.07
N GLY A 47 41.94 18.12 17.82
CA GLY A 47 41.58 19.08 18.86
C GLY A 47 40.71 20.23 18.31
N VAL A 48 41.16 20.86 17.23
CA VAL A 48 40.41 21.95 16.57
C VAL A 48 39.05 21.49 16.07
N LEU A 49 38.97 20.31 15.44
CA LEU A 49 37.70 19.76 14.97
C LEU A 49 36.72 19.47 16.12
N LEU A 50 37.22 18.97 17.25
CA LEU A 50 36.39 18.75 18.42
C LEU A 50 35.88 20.06 19.03
N GLU A 51 36.72 21.09 19.12
CA GLU A 51 36.33 22.41 19.59
C GLU A 51 35.26 23.03 18.70
N ASP A 52 35.43 23.00 17.38
CA ASP A 52 34.43 23.49 16.44
C ASP A 52 33.11 22.72 16.55
N SER A 53 33.18 21.38 16.65
CA SER A 53 32.00 20.54 16.86
C SER A 53 31.25 20.88 18.15
N ASN A 54 31.97 21.29 19.21
CA ASN A 54 31.35 21.70 20.47
C ASN A 54 30.69 23.07 20.33
N ALA A 55 31.38 24.01 19.69
CA ALA A 55 30.82 25.34 19.43
C ALA A 55 29.52 25.26 18.60
N GLU A 56 29.48 24.38 17.61
CA GLU A 56 28.27 24.13 16.81
C GLU A 56 27.16 23.43 17.60
N ARG A 57 27.49 22.47 18.46
CA ARG A 57 26.49 21.84 19.35
C ARG A 57 25.82 22.83 20.30
N ASP A 58 26.55 23.85 20.74
CA ASP A 58 26.00 24.91 21.59
C ASP A 58 25.13 25.91 20.79
N ARG A 59 25.42 26.10 19.50
CA ARG A 59 24.64 26.97 18.60
C ARG A 59 23.35 26.32 18.11
N LEU A 60 23.35 25.00 17.92
CA LEU A 60 22.25 24.21 17.39
C LEU A 60 21.76 23.20 18.43
N PRO A 61 20.92 23.63 19.40
CA PRO A 61 20.37 22.72 20.40
C PRO A 61 19.56 21.62 19.70
N LEU A 62 20.00 20.37 19.87
CA LEU A 62 19.29 19.21 19.38
C LEU A 62 17.89 19.17 20.01
N PRO A 63 16.84 18.83 19.25
CA PRO A 63 15.52 18.66 19.81
C PRO A 63 15.55 17.56 20.87
N PRO A 64 14.75 17.69 21.96
CA PRO A 64 14.72 16.69 23.01
C PRO A 64 14.31 15.34 22.42
N ALA A 65 14.97 14.26 22.84
CA ALA A 65 14.74 12.92 22.31
C ALA A 65 13.27 12.49 22.39
N GLY A 66 12.56 12.91 23.45
CA GLY A 66 11.13 12.67 23.60
C GLY A 66 10.27 13.32 22.51
N LEU A 67 10.63 14.51 22.01
CA LEU A 67 9.93 15.17 20.91
C LEU A 67 10.16 14.44 19.58
N VAL A 68 11.38 13.97 19.34
CA VAL A 68 11.72 13.17 18.15
C VAL A 68 10.94 11.85 18.17
N TRP A 69 10.98 11.13 19.30
CA TRP A 69 10.23 9.89 19.50
C TRP A 69 8.72 10.12 19.36
N TRP A 70 8.18 11.18 19.97
CA TRP A 70 6.76 11.51 19.86
C TRP A 70 6.34 11.75 18.40
N ARG A 71 7.11 12.53 17.64
CA ARG A 71 6.85 12.77 16.21
C ARG A 71 6.92 11.47 15.41
N ALA A 72 7.87 10.58 15.70
CA ALA A 72 7.96 9.28 15.07
C ALA A 72 6.74 8.40 15.41
N GLN A 73 6.31 8.40 16.67
CA GLN A 73 5.14 7.66 17.13
C GLN A 73 3.84 8.16 16.50
N LEU A 74 3.70 9.48 16.32
CA LEU A 74 2.54 10.09 15.68
C LEU A 74 2.44 9.64 14.20
N ARG A 75 3.56 9.66 13.46
CA ARG A 75 3.62 9.13 12.09
C ARG A 75 3.27 7.65 12.03
N ALA A 76 3.81 6.85 12.93
CA ALA A 76 3.50 5.42 13.01
C ALA A 76 2.00 5.16 13.28
N ARG A 77 1.35 6.00 14.10
CA ARG A 77 -0.09 5.93 14.35
C ARG A 77 -0.92 6.33 13.14
N GLU A 78 -0.51 7.36 12.41
CA GLU A 78 -1.17 7.78 11.16
C GLU A 78 -1.07 6.70 10.08
N ASP A 79 0.08 6.04 9.96
CA ASP A 79 0.30 4.94 9.03
C ASP A 79 -0.54 3.72 9.40
N ALA A 80 -0.60 3.37 10.69
CA ALA A 80 -1.47 2.32 11.19
C ALA A 80 -2.96 2.63 10.96
N ALA A 81 -3.39 3.88 11.15
CA ALA A 81 -4.76 4.31 10.89
C ALA A 81 -5.10 4.22 9.39
N ARG A 82 -4.19 4.63 8.51
CA ARG A 82 -4.35 4.49 7.05
C ARG A 82 -4.42 3.02 6.62
N ALA A 83 -3.60 2.16 7.22
CA ALA A 83 -3.64 0.72 6.99
C ALA A 83 -4.97 0.10 7.44
N ALA A 84 -5.49 0.51 8.60
CA ALA A 84 -6.79 0.06 9.12
C ALA A 84 -7.99 0.58 8.31
N ALA A 85 -7.88 1.80 7.73
CA ALA A 85 -8.96 2.39 6.94
C ALA A 85 -9.08 1.81 5.51
N ARG A 86 -8.00 1.21 4.96
CA ARG A 86 -8.01 0.56 3.63
C ARG A 86 -9.12 -0.49 3.45
N PRO A 87 -9.29 -1.50 4.32
CA PRO A 87 -10.32 -2.52 4.14
C PRO A 87 -11.76 -1.97 4.23
N LEU A 88 -11.98 -0.91 5.01
CA LEU A 88 -13.30 -0.29 5.18
C LEU A 88 -13.83 0.36 3.89
N SER A 89 -12.95 0.85 3.01
CA SER A 89 -13.35 1.47 1.74
C SER A 89 -13.84 0.48 0.68
N LEU A 90 -13.40 -0.79 0.74
CA LEU A 90 -13.71 -1.79 -0.30
C LEU A 90 -15.02 -2.54 -0.01
N ALA A 91 -15.39 -2.70 1.25
CA ALA A 91 -16.62 -3.36 1.66
C ALA A 91 -17.90 -2.79 1.01
N PRO A 92 -18.16 -1.45 1.01
CA PRO A 92 -19.36 -0.90 0.41
C PRO A 92 -19.36 -0.99 -1.12
N GLN A 93 -18.19 -0.94 -1.77
CA GLN A 93 -18.08 -1.05 -3.22
C GLN A 93 -18.46 -2.45 -3.70
N VAL A 94 -17.99 -3.48 -2.99
CA VAL A 94 -18.35 -4.87 -3.26
C VAL A 94 -19.84 -5.10 -3.00
N ALA A 95 -20.37 -4.60 -1.89
CA ALA A 95 -21.80 -4.73 -1.56
C ALA A 95 -22.71 -4.06 -2.62
N LEU A 96 -22.34 -2.87 -3.10
CA LEU A 96 -23.08 -2.16 -4.15
C LEU A 96 -23.05 -2.94 -5.47
N ALA A 97 -21.89 -3.49 -5.85
CA ALA A 97 -21.77 -4.32 -7.05
C ALA A 97 -22.71 -5.54 -7.00
N PHE A 98 -22.75 -6.25 -5.85
CA PHE A 98 -23.68 -7.37 -5.65
C PHE A 98 -25.15 -6.94 -5.67
N ALA A 99 -25.49 -5.79 -5.08
CA ALA A 99 -26.85 -5.27 -5.09
C ALA A 99 -27.33 -4.92 -6.51
N CYS A 100 -26.49 -4.24 -7.31
CA CYS A 100 -26.78 -3.96 -8.72
C CYS A 100 -26.92 -5.25 -9.53
N ALA A 101 -26.04 -6.23 -9.30
CA ALA A 101 -26.11 -7.54 -9.94
C ALA A 101 -27.44 -8.26 -9.67
N ALA A 102 -27.83 -8.34 -8.40
CA ALA A 102 -29.08 -8.97 -8.00
C ALA A 102 -30.30 -8.27 -8.60
N LEU A 103 -30.27 -6.93 -8.67
CA LEU A 103 -31.36 -6.14 -9.25
C LEU A 103 -31.52 -6.40 -10.76
N VAL A 104 -30.41 -6.44 -11.51
CA VAL A 104 -30.43 -6.74 -12.95
C VAL A 104 -30.92 -8.17 -13.20
N MET A 105 -30.45 -9.15 -12.41
CA MET A 105 -30.92 -10.53 -12.51
C MET A 105 -32.42 -10.65 -12.19
N GLY A 106 -32.89 -9.96 -11.15
CA GLY A 106 -34.31 -9.92 -10.79
C GLY A 106 -35.17 -9.35 -11.92
N LEU A 107 -34.74 -8.24 -12.53
CA LEU A 107 -35.45 -7.64 -13.67
C LEU A 107 -35.53 -8.60 -14.87
N MET A 108 -34.40 -9.24 -15.19
CA MET A 108 -34.29 -10.20 -16.30
C MET A 108 -35.14 -11.47 -16.08
N ALA A 109 -35.31 -11.91 -14.84
CA ALA A 109 -36.12 -13.08 -14.51
C ALA A 109 -37.63 -12.80 -14.55
N VAL A 110 -38.06 -11.58 -14.19
CA VAL A 110 -39.47 -11.20 -14.12
C VAL A 110 -40.01 -10.72 -15.48
N ALA A 111 -39.16 -10.11 -16.32
CA ALA A 111 -39.57 -9.57 -17.63
C ALA A 111 -40.28 -10.58 -18.56
N PRO A 112 -39.84 -11.86 -18.70
CA PRO A 112 -40.53 -12.86 -19.53
C PRO A 112 -41.90 -13.24 -18.99
N ALA A 113 -42.06 -13.30 -17.67
CA ALA A 113 -43.34 -13.64 -17.03
C ALA A 113 -44.36 -12.51 -17.22
N VAL A 114 -43.91 -11.25 -17.08
CA VAL A 114 -44.74 -10.07 -17.35
C VAL A 114 -45.13 -10.02 -18.83
N TRP A 115 -44.18 -10.26 -19.74
CA TRP A 115 -44.46 -10.30 -21.17
C TRP A 115 -45.44 -11.42 -21.55
N ALA A 116 -45.28 -12.61 -20.99
CA ALA A 116 -46.21 -13.72 -21.19
C ALA A 116 -47.63 -13.39 -20.71
N TRP A 117 -47.74 -12.67 -19.58
CA TRP A 117 -49.03 -12.20 -19.08
C TRP A 117 -49.68 -11.17 -20.01
N VAL A 118 -48.90 -10.21 -20.53
CA VAL A 118 -49.36 -9.20 -21.50
C VAL A 118 -49.79 -9.84 -22.83
N VAL A 119 -49.01 -10.77 -23.37
CA VAL A 119 -49.33 -11.48 -24.61
C VAL A 119 -50.53 -12.42 -24.42
N GLY A 120 -50.62 -13.10 -23.28
CA GLY A 120 -51.77 -13.93 -22.92
C GLY A 120 -53.07 -13.12 -22.78
N ALA A 121 -53.00 -11.92 -22.19
CA ALA A 121 -54.13 -11.00 -22.14
C ALA A 121 -54.54 -10.53 -23.56
N ARG A 122 -53.56 -10.27 -24.43
CA ARG A 122 -53.80 -9.89 -25.82
C ARG A 122 -54.37 -11.04 -26.67
N SER A 123 -53.99 -12.28 -26.39
CA SER A 123 -54.48 -13.44 -27.14
C SER A 123 -55.93 -13.78 -26.80
N TRP A 124 -56.40 -13.50 -25.58
CA TRP A 124 -57.84 -13.56 -25.24
C TRP A 124 -58.67 -12.59 -26.08
N VAL A 125 -58.14 -11.40 -26.38
CA VAL A 125 -58.79 -10.41 -27.26
C VAL A 125 -58.76 -10.85 -28.73
N SER A 126 -57.67 -11.48 -29.19
CA SER A 126 -57.56 -11.97 -30.57
C SER A 126 -58.19 -13.34 -30.82
N ALA A 127 -58.53 -14.12 -29.78
CA ALA A 127 -59.22 -15.41 -29.87
C ALA A 127 -60.66 -15.31 -30.38
N ILE A 128 -61.16 -14.08 -30.61
CA ILE A 128 -62.37 -13.81 -31.38
C ILE A 128 -62.13 -14.03 -32.90
N ALA A 129 -60.88 -14.24 -33.33
CA ALA A 129 -60.48 -14.70 -34.66
C ALA A 129 -59.84 -16.11 -34.59
N LEU A 130 -60.27 -17.02 -35.47
CA LEU A 130 -59.87 -18.44 -35.48
C LEU A 130 -58.34 -18.66 -35.68
N PRO A 131 -57.66 -19.56 -34.93
CA PRO A 131 -56.22 -19.78 -35.07
C PRO A 131 -55.88 -20.94 -36.02
N ALA A 132 -54.98 -20.69 -36.98
CA ALA A 132 -54.19 -21.73 -37.64
C ALA A 132 -52.89 -21.93 -36.83
N ILE A 133 -52.65 -23.14 -36.32
CA ILE A 133 -51.45 -23.46 -35.53
C ILE A 133 -50.34 -23.84 -36.52
N ASP A 134 -49.37 -22.96 -36.72
CA ASP A 134 -48.20 -23.22 -37.56
C ASP A 134 -47.04 -23.80 -36.72
N ALA A 135 -46.71 -25.07 -36.97
CA ALA A 135 -45.65 -25.79 -36.26
C ALA A 135 -44.25 -25.18 -36.48
N ARG A 136 -44.04 -24.43 -37.57
CA ARG A 136 -42.78 -23.68 -37.79
C ARG A 136 -42.62 -22.52 -36.81
N ALA A 137 -43.70 -21.80 -36.53
CA ALA A 137 -43.69 -20.69 -35.57
C ALA A 137 -43.40 -21.18 -34.13
N ALA A 138 -43.86 -22.38 -33.78
CA ALA A 138 -43.56 -23.01 -32.49
C ALA A 138 -42.07 -23.38 -32.34
N GLY A 139 -41.43 -23.87 -33.41
CA GLY A 139 -40.01 -24.23 -33.42
C GLY A 139 -39.07 -23.02 -33.30
N GLU A 140 -39.37 -21.93 -34.01
CA GLU A 140 -38.59 -20.68 -33.94
C GLU A 140 -38.69 -20.03 -32.54
N ALA A 141 -39.87 -20.05 -31.93
CA ALA A 141 -40.07 -19.55 -30.57
C ALA A 141 -39.27 -20.34 -29.51
N ALA A 142 -39.16 -21.66 -29.66
CA ALA A 142 -38.40 -22.50 -28.75
C ALA A 142 -36.88 -22.24 -28.84
N LEU A 143 -36.34 -22.09 -30.05
CA LEU A 143 -34.93 -21.74 -30.29
C LEU A 143 -34.59 -20.34 -29.76
N ALA A 144 -35.47 -19.36 -29.99
CA ALA A 144 -35.31 -18.01 -29.45
C ALA A 144 -35.33 -17.99 -27.92
N ALA A 145 -36.18 -18.80 -27.28
CA ALA A 145 -36.23 -18.94 -25.83
C ALA A 145 -34.95 -19.58 -25.26
N LEU A 146 -34.38 -20.58 -25.94
CA LEU A 146 -33.14 -21.22 -25.53
C LEU A 146 -31.94 -20.26 -25.67
N ALA A 147 -31.86 -19.53 -26.79
CA ALA A 147 -30.83 -18.53 -27.05
C ALA A 147 -30.88 -17.39 -26.01
N ASN A 148 -32.08 -16.89 -25.69
CA ASN A 148 -32.26 -15.86 -24.68
C ASN A 148 -31.79 -16.33 -23.28
N ARG A 149 -32.10 -17.59 -22.90
CA ARG A 149 -31.61 -18.17 -21.64
C ARG A 149 -30.08 -18.34 -21.63
N GLY A 150 -29.48 -18.72 -22.75
CA GLY A 150 -28.03 -18.82 -22.89
C GLY A 150 -27.33 -17.47 -22.69
N VAL A 151 -27.86 -16.41 -23.32
CA VAL A 151 -27.35 -15.04 -23.15
C VAL A 151 -27.52 -14.55 -21.72
N GLN A 152 -28.65 -14.87 -21.07
CA GLN A 152 -28.87 -14.52 -19.66
C GLN A 152 -27.87 -15.20 -18.71
N LEU A 153 -27.56 -16.49 -18.92
CA LEU A 153 -26.57 -17.20 -18.12
C LEU A 153 -25.16 -16.67 -18.35
N ALA A 154 -24.79 -16.36 -19.60
CA ALA A 154 -23.50 -15.77 -19.92
C ALA A 154 -23.33 -14.37 -19.31
N ALA A 155 -24.37 -13.53 -19.38
CA ALA A 155 -24.38 -12.21 -18.76
C ALA A 155 -24.29 -12.29 -17.24
N ALA A 156 -25.02 -13.21 -16.60
CA ALA A 156 -24.95 -13.45 -15.15
C ALA A 156 -23.55 -13.92 -14.72
N ALA A 157 -22.96 -14.86 -15.46
CA ALA A 157 -21.61 -15.33 -15.20
C ALA A 157 -20.58 -14.19 -15.32
N TRP A 158 -20.67 -13.37 -16.36
CA TRP A 158 -19.75 -12.26 -16.59
C TRP A 158 -19.87 -11.17 -15.51
N LEU A 159 -21.10 -10.91 -15.05
CA LEU A 159 -21.38 -9.88 -14.05
C LEU A 159 -20.94 -10.30 -12.62
N VAL A 160 -20.77 -11.59 -12.37
CA VAL A 160 -20.15 -12.13 -11.14
C VAL A 160 -18.63 -12.26 -11.27
N LEU A 161 -18.13 -12.68 -12.44
CA LEU A 161 -16.70 -12.90 -12.66
C LEU A 161 -15.90 -11.60 -12.79
N ALA A 162 -16.46 -10.56 -13.41
CA ALA A 162 -15.74 -9.29 -13.62
C ALA A 162 -15.40 -8.55 -12.31
N PRO A 163 -16.29 -8.43 -11.31
CA PRO A 163 -15.95 -7.83 -10.02
C PRO A 163 -14.91 -8.65 -9.25
N VAL A 164 -14.97 -9.98 -9.33
CA VAL A 164 -14.02 -10.87 -8.67
C VAL A 164 -12.64 -10.76 -9.30
N ALA A 165 -12.55 -10.73 -10.63
CA ALA A 165 -11.29 -10.51 -11.34
C ALA A 165 -10.69 -9.14 -11.04
N LEU A 166 -11.52 -8.09 -10.98
CA LEU A 166 -11.08 -6.74 -10.63
C LEU A 166 -10.57 -6.67 -9.18
N TYR A 167 -11.26 -7.35 -8.25
CA TYR A 167 -10.82 -7.45 -6.87
C TYR A 167 -9.47 -8.15 -6.75
N LEU A 168 -9.30 -9.28 -7.43
CA LEU A 168 -8.05 -10.03 -7.44
C LEU A 168 -6.88 -9.23 -8.05
N ALA A 169 -7.11 -8.54 -9.16
CA ALA A 169 -6.10 -7.69 -9.80
C ALA A 169 -5.66 -6.51 -8.89
N LEU A 170 -6.59 -5.92 -8.14
CA LEU A 170 -6.28 -4.85 -7.18
C LEU A 170 -5.56 -5.35 -5.92
N THR A 171 -5.69 -6.64 -5.60
CA THR A 171 -4.96 -7.26 -4.48
C THR A 171 -3.59 -7.80 -4.87
N ASP A 172 -3.39 -8.20 -6.12
CA ASP A 172 -2.11 -8.75 -6.63
C ASP A 172 -1.05 -7.68 -6.90
N ASP A 173 -1.45 -6.43 -7.12
CA ASP A 173 -0.54 -5.30 -7.40
C ASP A 173 0.07 -4.67 -6.11
N ARG A 174 0.13 -5.45 -5.01
CA ARG A 174 0.68 -5.05 -3.70
C ARG A 174 1.71 -6.04 -3.19
#